data_AF-A0A943IIR5-F1
#
_entry.id   AF-A0A943IIR5-F1
#
_cell.length_a   1.000
_cell.length_b   1.000
_cell.length_c   1.000
_cell.angle_alpha   90.00
_cell.angle_beta   90.00
_cell.angle_gamma   90.00
#
_symmetry.space_group_name_H-M   'P 1'
#
loop_
_entity.id
_entity.type
_entity.pdbx_description
1 polymer ?
#
loop_
_entity_poly.entity_id
_entity_poly.type
_entity_poly.pdbx_seq_one_letter_code
_entity_poly.pdbx_strand_id
1 'polypeptide(L)' 'DRGSGEEPLVEKQIEPQVRGVMILCEGAENPVVEQRVTEAVKTVLGIPASRICVEKISN' A
#
# COMPACT_ATOMS: atom_id res chain seq x y z
N ASP A 1 -14.01 -46.96 -14.12
CA ASP A 1 -12.88 -46.31 -13.43
C ASP A 1 -13.05 -44.82 -13.61
N ARG A 2 -13.31 -44.07 -12.54
CA ARG A 2 -13.64 -42.63 -12.64
C ARG A 2 -12.31 -41.93 -12.89
N GLY A 3 -12.12 -41.46 -14.13
CA GLY A 3 -10.92 -40.79 -14.60
C GLY A 3 -10.36 -39.86 -13.53
N SER A 4 -9.14 -40.18 -13.09
CA SER A 4 -8.33 -39.38 -12.19
C SER A 4 -8.37 -37.94 -12.65
N GLY A 5 -8.99 -37.07 -11.85
CA GLY A 5 -9.11 -35.65 -12.16
C GLY A 5 -7.72 -35.05 -12.25
N GLU A 6 -7.40 -34.50 -13.42
CA GLU A 6 -6.23 -33.65 -13.58
C GLU A 6 -6.48 -32.36 -12.80
N GLU A 7 -5.81 -32.21 -11.65
CA GLU A 7 -5.80 -30.96 -10.91
C GLU A 7 -4.77 -30.01 -11.55
N PRO A 8 -5.16 -28.79 -11.93
CA PRO A 8 -4.24 -27.85 -12.56
C PRO A 8 -3.14 -27.42 -11.58
N LEU A 9 -1.90 -27.35 -12.09
CA LEU A 9 -0.75 -26.84 -11.36
C LEU A 9 -0.73 -25.30 -11.43
N VAL A 10 -0.52 -24.67 -10.28
CA VAL A 10 -0.36 -23.21 -10.21
C VAL A 10 1.03 -22.84 -10.74
N GLU A 11 1.08 -22.20 -11.91
CA GLU A 11 2.34 -21.76 -12.53
C GLU A 11 2.86 -20.44 -11.93
N LYS A 12 1.96 -19.49 -11.63
CA LYS A 12 2.33 -18.18 -11.12
C LYS A 12 1.17 -17.53 -10.35
N GLN A 13 1.50 -16.92 -9.22
CA GLN A 13 0.62 -15.97 -8.53
C GLN A 13 1.10 -14.55 -8.80
N ILE A 14 0.16 -13.66 -9.14
CA ILE A 14 0.43 -12.25 -9.39
C ILE A 14 -0.32 -11.46 -8.31
N GLU A 15 0.45 -10.76 -7.49
CA GLU A 15 -0.11 -9.89 -6.46
C GLU A 15 -0.65 -8.59 -7.08
N PRO A 16 -1.73 -8.03 -6.51
CA PRO A 16 -2.22 -6.74 -6.93
C PRO A 16 -1.19 -5.63 -6.63
N GLN A 17 -1.12 -4.67 -7.53
CA GLN A 17 -0.25 -3.50 -7.37
C GLN A 17 -0.88 -2.48 -6.42
N VAL A 18 -0.11 -1.98 -5.45
CA VAL A 18 -0.55 -0.88 -4.58
C VAL A 18 -0.70 0.40 -5.40
N ARG A 19 -1.93 0.91 -5.48
CA ARG A 19 -2.25 2.14 -6.25
C ARG A 19 -2.04 3.42 -5.45
N GLY A 20 -1.98 3.34 -4.12
CA GLY A 20 -1.76 4.46 -3.22
C GLY A 20 -2.05 4.08 -1.78
N VAL A 21 -1.73 5.00 -0.86
CA VAL A 21 -1.85 4.80 0.58
C VAL A 21 -2.40 6.06 1.27
N MET A 22 -3.17 5.84 2.33
CA MET A 22 -3.63 6.88 3.25
C MET A 22 -3.07 6.59 4.64
N ILE A 23 -2.50 7.61 5.27
CA ILE A 23 -1.93 7.55 6.60
C ILE A 23 -2.77 8.47 7.48
N LEU A 24 -3.30 7.93 8.57
CA LEU A 24 -3.92 8.72 9.62
C LEU A 24 -2.97 8.77 10.80
N CYS A 25 -2.49 9.97 11.16
CA CYS A 25 -1.60 10.13 12.30
C CYS A 25 -1.86 11.42 13.07
N GLU A 26 -1.53 11.43 14.36
CA GLU A 26 -1.50 12.65 15.14
C GLU A 26 -0.42 13.60 14.63
N GLY A 27 -0.72 14.90 14.61
CA GLY A 27 0.22 15.92 14.14
C GLY A 27 0.34 16.02 12.63
N ALA A 28 -0.49 15.33 11.85
CA ALA A 28 -0.56 15.46 10.38
C ALA A 28 -0.89 16.89 9.92
N GLU A 29 -1.50 17.71 10.78
CA GLU A 29 -1.72 19.14 10.54
C GLU A 29 -0.42 19.98 10.55
N ASN A 30 0.69 19.42 11.02
CA ASN A 30 2.00 20.06 10.99
C ASN A 30 2.71 19.72 9.66
N PRO A 31 3.02 20.72 8.80
CA PRO A 31 3.66 20.48 7.52
C PRO A 31 5.00 19.74 7.61
N VAL A 32 5.75 19.91 8.70
CA VAL A 32 7.01 19.20 8.94
C VAL A 32 6.77 17.71 9.18
N VAL A 33 5.70 17.36 9.89
CA VAL A 33 5.32 15.96 10.13
C VAL A 33 4.79 15.36 8.84
N GLU A 34 3.88 16.04 8.15
CA GLU A 34 3.34 15.62 6.85
C GLU A 34 4.45 15.32 5.83
N GLN A 35 5.40 16.23 5.68
CA GLN A 35 6.53 16.07 4.76
C GLN A 35 7.42 14.88 5.15
N ARG A 36 7.75 14.74 6.44
CA ARG A 36 8.60 13.63 6.93
C ARG A 36 7.93 12.28 6.72
N VAL A 37 6.64 12.17 7.01
CA VAL A 37 5.87 10.94 6.78
C VAL A 37 5.79 10.62 5.29
N THR A 38 5.50 11.62 4.46
CA THR A 38 5.41 11.46 3.00
C THR A 38 6.72 10.93 2.40
N GLU A 39 7.87 11.52 2.75
CA GLU A 39 9.17 11.07 2.24
C GLU A 39 9.58 9.69 2.76
N ALA A 40 9.26 9.38 4.02
CA ALA A 40 9.51 8.05 4.58
C ALA A 40 8.70 6.98 3.84
N VAL A 41 7.39 7.20 3.65
CA VAL A 41 6.50 6.26 2.99
C VAL A 41 6.85 6.10 1.51
N LYS A 42 7.15 7.19 0.81
CA LYS A 42 7.63 7.19 -0.57
C LYS A 42 8.88 6.32 -0.75
N THR A 43 9.83 6.42 0.18
CA THR A 43 11.07 5.63 0.16
C THR A 43 10.81 4.15 0.45
N VAL A 44 10.01 3.85 1.47
CA VAL A 44 9.77 2.48 1.93
C VAL A 44 8.90 1.69 0.96
N LEU A 45 7.84 2.32 0.42
CA LEU A 45 6.89 1.65 -0.48
C LEU A 45 7.21 1.82 -1.96
N GLY A 46 8.16 2.70 -2.32
CA GLY A 46 8.54 2.94 -3.72
C GLY A 46 7.42 3.56 -4.56
N ILE A 47 6.46 4.25 -3.95
CA ILE A 47 5.35 4.91 -4.64
C ILE A 47 5.57 6.43 -4.69
N PRO A 48 5.13 7.13 -5.75
CA PRO A 48 5.25 8.58 -5.85
C PRO A 48 4.41 9.29 -4.76
N ALA A 49 4.86 10.48 -4.37
CA ALA A 49 4.16 11.32 -3.38
C ALA A 49 2.70 11.63 -3.76
N SER A 50 2.38 11.72 -5.06
CA SER A 50 1.01 11.90 -5.56
C SER A 50 0.05 10.74 -5.24
N ARG A 51 0.57 9.62 -4.74
CA ARG A 51 -0.20 8.45 -4.29
C ARG A 51 -0.18 8.28 -2.76
N ILE A 52 0.29 9.29 -2.03
CA ILE A 52 0.39 9.28 -0.57
C ILE A 52 -0.50 10.42 -0.05
N CYS A 53 -1.37 10.10 0.89
CA CYS A 53 -2.22 11.07 1.59
C CYS A 53 -1.97 10.91 3.10
N VAL A 54 -1.65 12.01 3.78
CA VAL A 54 -1.41 12.03 5.23
C VAL A 54 -2.44 12.97 5.84
N GLU A 55 -3.26 12.46 6.75
CA GLU A 55 -4.38 13.19 7.34
C GLU A 55 -4.40 13.01 8.86
N LYS A 56 -5.01 13.98 9.55
CA LYS A 56 -5.15 13.92 11.00
C LYS A 56 -6.21 12.90 11.39
N ILE A 57 -5.91 12.09 12.43
CA ILE A 57 -6.94 11.26 13.07
C ILE A 57 -8.02 12.18 13.64
N SER A 58 -9.24 12.04 13.13
CA SER A 58 -10.43 12.70 13.66
C SER A 58 -11.17 11.70 14.55
N ASN A 59 -11.26 12.00 15.85
CA ASN A 59 -12.08 11.26 16.82
C ASN A 59 -13.46 11.90 16.93
#